data_AF-A0A2W7MYG6-F1
#
_entry.id   AF-A0A2W7MYG6-F1
#
_cell.length_a   1.000
_cell.length_b   1.000
_cell.length_c   1.000
_cell.angle_alpha   90.00
_cell.angle_beta   90.00
_cell.angle_gamma   90.00
#
_symmetry.space_group_name_H-M   'P 1'
#
loop_
_entity.id
_entity.type
_entity.pdbx_description
1 polymer ?
#
loop_
_entity_poly.entity_id
_entity_poly.type
_entity_poly.pdbx_seq_one_letter_code
_entity_poly.pdbx_strand_id
1 'polypeptide(L)' 'MDDSLYDKMETEMVAGFYYFINEKIDQGILSNAMQSEINLIKRTAKKRGITLEELYEQGSHLVEMQRQSKVQPF' A
#
# COMPACT_ATOMS: atom_id res chain seq x y z
N MET A 1 12.35 6.25 -18.71
CA MET A 1 11.20 5.79 -17.92
C MET A 1 11.29 6.53 -16.62
N ASP A 2 10.37 7.43 -16.34
CA ASP A 2 10.43 8.23 -15.12
C ASP A 2 10.17 7.34 -13.91
N ASP A 3 11.03 7.44 -12.89
CA ASP A 3 10.83 6.75 -11.63
C ASP A 3 9.60 7.35 -10.94
N SER A 4 8.64 6.48 -10.62
CA SER A 4 7.46 6.85 -9.86
C SER A 4 7.85 7.24 -8.44
N LEU A 5 6.97 7.96 -7.73
CA LEU A 5 7.18 8.26 -6.31
C LEU A 5 7.45 6.97 -5.51
N TYR A 6 6.66 5.92 -5.78
CA TYR A 6 6.81 4.62 -5.12
C TYR A 6 8.18 3.99 -5.31
N ASP A 7 8.84 4.21 -6.46
CA ASP A 7 10.17 3.66 -6.71
C ASP A 7 11.22 4.20 -5.72
N LYS A 8 11.00 5.42 -5.21
CA LYS A 8 11.89 6.12 -4.26
C LYS A 8 11.50 5.90 -2.79
N MET A 9 10.38 5.24 -2.52
CA MET A 9 9.85 5.03 -1.16
C MET A 9 10.31 3.71 -0.57
N GLU A 10 10.47 3.64 0.75
CA GLU A 10 10.67 2.37 1.44
C GLU A 10 9.54 1.38 1.16
N THR A 11 9.86 0.09 1.11
CA THR A 11 8.89 -0.98 0.81
C THR A 11 7.73 -1.00 1.80
N GLU A 12 7.99 -0.69 3.08
CA GLU A 12 6.95 -0.56 4.11
C GLU A 12 5.92 0.52 3.76
N MET A 13 6.37 1.68 3.27
CA MET A 13 5.44 2.72 2.85
C MET A 13 4.63 2.29 1.63
N VAL A 14 5.27 1.67 0.63
CA VAL A 14 4.57 1.15 -0.57
C VAL A 14 3.50 0.13 -0.17
N ALA A 15 3.81 -0.78 0.75
CA ALA A 15 2.87 -1.76 1.29
C ALA A 15 1.68 -1.09 2.00
N GLY A 16 1.94 -0.09 2.84
CA GLY A 16 0.89 0.68 3.53
C GLY A 16 -0.07 1.38 2.55
N PHE A 17 0.46 2.03 1.50
CA PHE A 17 -0.38 2.63 0.46
C PHE A 17 -1.17 1.57 -0.32
N TYR A 18 -0.53 0.46 -0.69
CA TYR A 18 -1.19 -0.61 -1.42
C TYR A 18 -2.39 -1.16 -0.64
N TYR A 19 -2.20 -1.49 0.64
CA TYR A 19 -3.26 -1.99 1.49
C TYR A 19 -4.38 -0.94 1.68
N PHE A 20 -4.03 0.31 1.98
CA PHE A 20 -5.02 1.38 2.16
C PHE A 20 -5.88 1.62 0.91
N ILE A 21 -5.29 1.62 -0.28
CA ILE A 21 -6.03 1.79 -1.52
C ILE A 21 -6.98 0.61 -1.74
N ASN A 22 -6.52 -0.63 -1.54
CA ASN A 22 -7.38 -1.81 -1.65
C ASN A 22 -8.53 -1.77 -0.63
N GLU A 23 -8.27 -1.40 0.62
CA GLU A 23 -9.32 -1.24 1.65
C GLU A 23 -10.38 -0.21 1.23
N LYS A 24 -9.97 0.89 0.58
CA LYS A 24 -10.93 1.89 0.06
C LYS A 24 -11.76 1.35 -1.09
N ILE A 25 -11.16 0.56 -1.98
CA ILE A 25 -11.88 -0.11 -3.06
C ILE A 25 -12.89 -1.11 -2.50
N ASP A 26 -12.51 -1.90 -1.50
CA ASP A 26 -13.39 -2.85 -0.81
C ASP A 26 -14.56 -2.15 -0.11
N GLN A 27 -14.34 -0.92 0.39
CA GLN A 27 -15.37 -0.04 0.93
C GLN A 27 -16.25 0.63 -0.15
N GLY A 28 -16.05 0.32 -1.43
CA GLY A 28 -16.79 0.89 -2.56
C GLY A 28 -16.31 2.28 -3.00
N ILE A 29 -15.19 2.77 -2.47
CA ILE A 29 -14.60 4.07 -2.81
C ILE A 29 -13.54 3.83 -3.88
N LEU A 30 -14.00 3.69 -5.14
CA LEU A 30 -13.14 3.52 -6.30
C LEU A 30 -13.03 4.83 -7.08
N SER A 31 -11.79 5.25 -7.38
CA SER A 31 -11.52 6.38 -8.29
C SER A 31 -10.54 5.98 -9.39
N ASN A 32 -10.59 6.68 -10.53
CA ASN A 32 -9.62 6.50 -11.61
C ASN A 32 -8.18 6.78 -11.16
N ALA A 33 -8.00 7.70 -10.21
CA ALA A 33 -6.71 7.97 -9.60
C ALA A 33 -6.18 6.73 -8.87
N MET A 34 -7.00 6.08 -8.02
CA MET A 34 -6.60 4.87 -7.29
C MET A 34 -6.18 3.71 -8.20
N GLN A 35 -6.85 3.51 -9.34
CA GLN A 35 -6.42 2.51 -10.32
C GLN A 35 -5.04 2.85 -10.92
N SER A 36 -4.79 4.13 -11.17
CA SER A 36 -3.51 4.61 -11.66
C SER A 36 -2.41 4.41 -10.62
N GLU A 37 -2.69 4.70 -9.34
CA GLU A 37 -1.79 4.44 -8.21
C GLU A 37 -1.45 2.94 -8.10
N ILE A 38 -2.45 2.05 -8.16
CA ILE A 38 -2.23 0.60 -8.14
C ILE A 38 -1.29 0.15 -9.26
N ASN A 39 -1.43 0.72 -10.47
CA ASN A 39 -0.56 0.38 -11.59
C ASN A 39 0.90 0.82 -11.35
N LEU A 40 1.12 1.96 -10.69
CA LEU A 40 2.46 2.40 -10.31
C LEU A 40 3.04 1.47 -9.24
N ILE A 41 2.28 1.14 -8.19
CA ILE A 41 2.69 0.22 -7.14
C ILE A 41 3.02 -1.17 -7.70
N LYS A 42 2.21 -1.69 -8.62
CA LYS A 42 2.47 -2.98 -9.32
C LYS A 42 3.80 -2.97 -10.07
N ARG A 43 4.14 -1.86 -10.70
CA ARG A 43 5.44 -1.70 -11.40
C ARG A 43 6.59 -1.67 -10.40
N THR A 44 6.44 -0.93 -9.30
CA THR A 44 7.45 -0.88 -8.23
C THR A 44 7.66 -2.24 -7.58
N ALA A 45 6.59 -2.97 -7.27
CA ALA A 45 6.66 -4.34 -6.73
C ALA A 45 7.46 -5.26 -7.66
N LYS A 46 7.13 -5.22 -8.97
CA LYS A 46 7.86 -5.96 -10.00
C LYS A 46 9.34 -5.56 -10.09
N LYS A 47 9.67 -4.27 -10.02
CA LYS A 47 11.07 -3.78 -10.01
C LYS A 47 11.84 -4.30 -8.80
N ARG A 48 11.18 -4.47 -7.65
CA ARG A 48 11.78 -4.93 -6.39
C ARG A 48 11.79 -6.44 -6.23
N GLY A 49 11.12 -7.19 -7.11
CA GLY A 49 10.97 -8.64 -6.98
C GLY A 49 10.04 -9.05 -5.85
N ILE A 50 9.10 -8.19 -5.47
CA ILE A 50 8.12 -8.43 -4.39
C ILE A 50 6.77 -8.71 -5.03
N THR A 51 6.05 -9.70 -4.51
CA THR A 51 4.70 -10.03 -4.94
C THR A 51 3.67 -9.04 -4.37
N LEU A 52 2.50 -8.96 -5.02
CA LEU A 52 1.43 -8.12 -4.49
C LEU A 52 0.81 -8.68 -3.21
N GLU A 53 0.87 -9.99 -3.02
CA GLU A 53 0.42 -10.67 -1.81
C GLU A 53 1.30 -10.25 -0.62
N GLU A 54 2.63 -10.33 -0.76
CA GLU A 54 3.58 -9.84 0.26
C GLU A 54 3.35 -8.36 0.61
N LEU A 55 3.11 -7.50 -0.40
CA LEU A 55 2.79 -6.09 -0.14
C LEU A 55 1.47 -5.91 0.61
N TYR A 56 0.46 -6.72 0.30
CA TYR A 56 -0.84 -6.67 0.97
C TYR A 56 -0.72 -7.11 2.43
N GLU A 57 -0.07 -8.25 2.69
CA GLU A 57 0.16 -8.79 4.03
C GLU A 57 0.94 -7.80 4.90
N GLN A 58 2.07 -7.29 4.37
CA GLN A 58 2.89 -6.32 5.09
C GLN A 58 2.10 -5.04 5.37
N GLY A 59 1.32 -4.55 4.41
CA GLY A 59 0.49 -3.37 4.57
C GLY A 59 -0.62 -3.57 5.62
N SER A 60 -1.24 -4.74 5.65
CA SER A 60 -2.24 -5.13 6.65
C SER A 60 -1.67 -5.05 8.06
N HIS A 61 -0.50 -5.67 8.28
CA HIS A 61 0.16 -5.66 9.58
C HIS A 61 0.54 -4.26 10.06
N LEU A 62 1.03 -3.40 9.16
CA LEU A 62 1.33 -2.00 9.50
C LEU A 62 0.10 -1.24 10.00
N VAL A 63 -1.06 -1.46 9.35
CA VAL A 63 -2.32 -0.82 9.75
C VAL A 63 -2.85 -1.39 11.07
N GLU A 64 -2.75 -2.70 11.28
CA GLU A 64 -3.12 -3.35 12.54
C GLU A 64 -2.29 -2.81 13.71
N MET A 65 -0.97 -2.70 13.54
CA MET A 65 -0.09 -2.12 14.55
C MET A 65 -0.48 -0.68 14.89
N GLN A 66 -0.74 0.15 13.88
CA GLN A 66 -1.19 1.54 14.09
C GLN A 66 -2.55 1.61 14.80
N ARG A 67 -3.48 0.70 14.49
CA ARG A 67 -4.78 0.63 15.17
C ARG A 67 -4.61 0.25 16.63
N GLN A 68 -3.74 -0.70 16.96
CA GLN A 68 -3.45 -1.11 18.34
C GLN A 68 -2.73 -0.01 19.13
N SER A 69 -1.78 0.72 18.51
CA SER A 69 -1.10 1.86 19.17
C SER A 69 -2.05 3.03 19.49
N LYS A 70 -3.17 3.16 18.79
CA LYS A 70 -4.19 4.18 19.07
C LYS A 70 -5.19 3.78 20.18
N VAL A 71 -5.13 2.55 20.69
CA VAL A 71 -6.10 1.99 21.66
C VAL A 71 -5.52 1.90 23.08
N GLN A 72 -4.43 2.60 23.41
CA GLN A 72 -4.02 2.79 24.81
C GLN A 72 -4.61 4.09 25.38
N PRO A 73 -5.70 4.04 26.17
CA PRO A 73 -6.01 5.10 27.12
C PRO A 73 -5.05 5.00 28.32
N PHE A 74 -4.51 6.14 28.75
CA PHE A 74 -3.94 6.30 30.09
C PHE A 74 -5.06 6.22 31.15
#